data_AF-A0A397DIW1-F1
#
_entry.id   AF-A0A397DIW1-F1
#
_cell.length_a   1.000
_cell.length_b   1.000
_cell.length_c   1.000
_cell.angle_alpha   90.00
_cell.angle_beta   90.00
_cell.angle_gamma   90.00
#
_symmetry.space_group_name_H-M   'P 1'
#
loop_
_entity.id
_entity.type
_entity.pdbx_description
1 polymer ?
#
loop_
_entity_poly.entity_id
_entity_poly.type
_entity_poly.pdbx_seq_one_letter_code
_entity_poly.pdbx_strand_id
1 'polypeptide(L)'
;MIRHRLNIAHTRRTPSPMDKLLTEYLATVKQQHVLHGIPEAESQFLLQQEAASKRPYCDPSFGQVDVLVIGIYSTAISSFHYSHHFDLLVAVSALDECTIALQELGKADFVQPLDWDFLPSSAVLATVRCVLLLFNLDAGKASPAVVWSGLWAAWIVKNIDTHVGGWEWLPPQEPVGLFTKPYELCTVHLRAVQTIHRPAMYAVADDDPSWQRMPAYLCLRNWVVAAVAYLDMKIHCIPPFPLHGYVTSVTAPPKRTPKENVWFTALTDDHVPLYFNRHLKTLTLDRPVEFDGANVVVPRTIEACMMEMLMGDPVLRADVEARRAQMDIDQDKDNEWVECVDATTGTRFYYSFQRVKLAYTRPASKNIVIADKSVAYRCVLRIQAAYRRRQAMQFVNQKRQKTRKLPRFTSRNFF
;
A
#
# COMPACT_ATOMS: atom_id res chain seq x y z
N MET A 1 -31.45 37.91 13.29
CA MET A 1 -30.39 37.45 12.37
C MET A 1 -29.04 37.78 12.96
N ILE A 2 -28.39 36.82 13.61
CA ILE A 2 -27.06 36.98 14.23
C ILE A 2 -26.17 35.89 13.64
N ARG A 3 -25.12 36.30 12.91
CA ARG A 3 -24.10 35.41 12.33
C ARG A 3 -23.21 34.85 13.45
N HIS A 4 -23.22 33.53 13.65
CA HIS A 4 -22.22 32.85 14.47
C HIS A 4 -20.98 32.54 13.61
N ARG A 5 -19.85 33.15 13.99
CA ARG A 5 -18.51 32.80 13.51
C ARG A 5 -18.09 31.49 14.17
N LEU A 6 -17.89 30.44 13.37
CA LEU A 6 -17.17 29.24 13.78
C LEU A 6 -15.67 29.55 13.80
N ASN A 7 -15.09 29.66 15.00
CA ASN A 7 -13.65 29.61 15.21
C ASN A 7 -13.18 28.18 14.98
N ILE A 8 -12.57 27.90 13.83
CA ILE A 8 -11.80 26.68 13.62
C ILE A 8 -10.44 26.88 14.28
N ALA A 9 -10.31 26.38 15.51
CA ALA A 9 -9.03 26.27 16.18
C ALA A 9 -8.09 25.39 15.33
N HIS A 10 -7.02 25.99 14.80
CA HIS A 10 -5.90 25.25 14.22
C HIS A 10 -5.21 24.46 15.34
N THR A 11 -5.60 23.20 15.52
CA THR A 11 -4.78 22.24 16.25
C THR A 11 -3.46 22.10 15.49
N ARG A 12 -2.37 22.67 16.05
CA ARG A 12 -1.00 22.41 15.60
C ARG A 12 -0.77 20.90 15.67
N ARG A 13 -0.83 20.22 14.52
CA ARG A 13 -0.35 18.83 14.41
C ARG A 13 1.13 18.86 14.76
N THR A 14 1.52 18.09 15.77
CA THR A 14 2.94 17.77 15.98
C THR A 14 3.45 17.11 14.70
N PRO A 15 4.50 17.63 14.05
CA PRO A 15 5.02 17.05 12.82
C PRO A 15 5.41 15.59 13.08
N SER A 16 5.07 14.71 12.14
CA SER A 16 5.45 13.31 12.23
C SER A 16 6.99 13.21 12.33
N PRO A 17 7.54 12.14 12.91
CA PRO A 17 8.99 11.91 12.89
C PRO A 17 9.57 12.00 11.46
N MET A 18 8.79 11.61 10.46
CA MET A 18 9.15 11.65 9.05
C MET A 18 9.12 13.07 8.46
N ASP A 19 8.18 13.93 8.88
CA ASP A 19 8.15 15.34 8.49
C ASP A 19 9.39 16.09 9.01
N LYS A 20 9.90 15.72 10.20
CA LYS A 20 11.12 16.30 10.76
C LYS A 20 12.35 15.93 9.92
N LEU A 21 12.46 14.67 9.51
CA LEU A 21 13.56 14.18 8.68
C LEU A 21 13.61 14.84 7.30
N LEU A 22 12.44 15.06 6.66
CA LEU A 22 12.38 15.82 5.41
C LEU A 22 12.79 17.28 5.60
N THR A 23 12.36 17.90 6.70
CA THR A 23 12.70 19.29 7.01
C THR A 23 14.21 19.45 7.23
N GLU A 24 14.84 18.49 7.91
CA GLU A 24 16.30 18.44 8.11
C GLU A 24 17.05 18.25 6.78
N TYR A 25 16.59 17.33 5.93
CA TYR A 25 17.17 17.12 4.60
C TYR A 25 17.10 18.38 3.72
N LEU A 26 15.93 19.02 3.63
CA LEU A 26 15.76 20.25 2.84
C LEU A 26 16.63 21.40 3.38
N ALA A 27 16.91 21.43 4.68
CA ALA A 27 17.85 22.38 5.27
C ALA A 27 19.29 22.11 4.80
N THR A 28 19.69 20.84 4.67
CA THR A 28 21.00 20.45 4.10
C THR A 28 21.12 20.81 2.62
N VAL A 29 20.09 20.54 1.81
CA VAL A 29 20.05 20.92 0.38
C VAL A 29 20.13 22.43 0.21
N LYS A 30 19.42 23.19 1.07
CA LYS A 30 19.50 24.66 1.07
C LYS A 30 20.92 25.16 1.37
N GLN A 31 21.63 24.52 2.30
CA GLN A 31 23.05 24.85 2.57
C GLN A 31 23.94 24.55 1.36
N GLN A 32 23.70 23.46 0.63
CA GLN A 32 24.43 23.15 -0.61
C GLN A 32 24.16 24.19 -1.71
N HIS A 33 22.91 24.63 -1.88
CA HIS A 33 22.58 25.69 -2.84
C HIS A 33 23.33 27.00 -2.54
N VAL A 34 23.46 27.36 -1.25
CA VAL A 34 24.24 28.52 -0.81
C VAL A 34 25.72 28.35 -1.11
N LEU A 35 26.29 27.17 -0.87
CA LEU A 35 27.69 26.86 -1.18
C LEU A 35 27.99 26.88 -2.68
N HIS A 36 27.03 26.52 -3.52
CA HIS A 36 27.16 26.50 -4.98
C HIS A 36 26.76 27.83 -5.65
N GLY A 37 26.43 28.86 -4.88
CA GLY A 37 26.09 30.19 -5.41
C GLY A 37 24.78 30.25 -6.19
N ILE A 38 23.85 29.33 -5.92
CA ILE A 38 22.54 29.28 -6.59
C ILE A 38 21.69 30.48 -6.11
N PRO A 39 21.11 31.29 -7.02
CA PRO A 39 20.26 32.42 -6.67
C PRO A 39 19.08 32.00 -5.77
N GLU A 40 18.69 32.86 -4.83
CA GLU A 40 17.70 32.50 -3.79
C GLU A 40 16.33 32.11 -4.37
N ALA A 41 15.89 32.77 -5.45
CA ALA A 41 14.64 32.45 -6.14
C ALA A 41 14.68 31.07 -6.83
N GLU A 42 15.81 30.72 -7.44
CA GLU A 42 16.03 29.42 -8.08
C GLU A 42 16.18 28.31 -7.02
N SER A 43 16.90 28.60 -5.93
CA SER A 43 17.04 27.72 -4.77
C SER A 43 15.68 27.41 -4.14
N GLN A 44 14.80 28.41 -3.97
CA GLN A 44 13.45 28.19 -3.44
C GLN A 44 12.59 27.32 -4.37
N PHE A 45 12.68 27.53 -5.69
CA PHE A 45 11.97 26.70 -6.67
C PHE A 45 12.45 25.25 -6.63
N LEU A 46 13.77 25.03 -6.63
CA LEU A 46 14.37 23.69 -6.54
C LEU A 46 14.01 22.99 -5.21
N LEU A 47 14.04 23.71 -4.09
CA LEU A 47 13.63 23.17 -2.80
C LEU A 47 12.13 22.82 -2.74
N GLN A 48 11.26 23.57 -3.43
CA GLN A 48 9.85 23.22 -3.54
C GLN A 48 9.64 21.97 -4.40
N GLN A 49 10.40 21.84 -5.49
CA GLN A 49 10.37 20.66 -6.35
C GLN A 49 10.87 19.42 -5.60
N GLU A 50 11.97 19.56 -4.84
CA GLU A 50 12.52 18.52 -3.98
C GLU A 50 11.56 18.16 -2.83
N ALA A 51 10.94 19.16 -2.19
CA ALA A 51 9.94 18.90 -1.16
C ALA A 51 8.72 18.17 -1.73
N ALA A 52 8.24 18.56 -2.91
CA ALA A 52 7.09 17.93 -3.57
C ALA A 52 7.40 16.49 -4.01
N SER A 53 8.60 16.24 -4.55
CA SER A 53 9.02 14.88 -4.92
C SER A 53 9.16 13.99 -3.69
N LYS A 54 9.58 14.53 -2.53
CA LYS A 54 9.85 13.73 -1.33
C LYS A 54 8.68 13.58 -0.36
N ARG A 55 7.66 14.43 -0.47
CA ARG A 55 6.49 14.46 0.41
C ARG A 55 5.74 13.11 0.50
N PRO A 56 5.56 12.34 -0.60
CA PRO A 56 4.92 11.03 -0.52
C PRO A 56 5.67 10.02 0.37
N TYR A 57 6.98 10.19 0.60
CA TYR A 57 7.79 9.31 1.46
C TYR A 57 7.67 9.64 2.96
N CYS A 58 7.02 10.75 3.30
CA CYS A 58 6.95 11.26 4.68
C CYS A 58 5.61 11.01 5.36
N ASP A 59 4.69 10.30 4.70
CA ASP A 59 3.35 10.09 5.22
C ASP A 59 3.40 9.26 6.52
N PRO A 60 2.74 9.69 7.61
CA PRO A 60 2.68 8.94 8.85
C PRO A 60 2.05 7.54 8.70
N SER A 61 1.33 7.27 7.62
CA SER A 61 0.84 5.93 7.27
C SER A 61 1.96 4.95 6.88
N PHE A 62 3.18 5.39 6.56
CA PHE A 62 4.31 4.47 6.30
C PHE A 62 4.70 3.62 7.52
N GLY A 63 4.46 4.13 8.73
CA GLY A 63 4.60 3.36 9.98
C GLY A 63 3.37 2.52 10.35
N GLN A 64 2.30 2.61 9.55
CA GLN A 64 1.05 1.85 9.68
C GLN A 64 0.75 1.04 8.40
N VAL A 65 1.73 0.78 7.53
CA VAL A 65 1.58 -0.15 6.39
C VAL A 65 1.66 -1.59 6.88
N ASP A 66 0.85 -1.88 7.88
CA ASP A 66 0.24 -3.18 8.05
C ASP A 66 -1.26 -2.94 7.77
N VAL A 67 -1.73 -3.51 6.64
CA VAL A 67 -3.11 -4.00 6.43
C VAL A 67 -4.16 -3.17 5.67
N LEU A 68 -4.04 -1.87 5.32
CA LEU A 68 -5.28 -1.14 4.88
C LEU A 68 -5.31 -0.22 3.64
N VAL A 69 -4.40 -0.32 2.66
CA VAL A 69 -4.46 0.56 1.45
C VAL A 69 -4.58 -0.17 0.10
N ILE A 70 -4.78 -1.49 0.08
CA ILE A 70 -4.96 -2.23 -1.19
C ILE A 70 -6.42 -2.18 -1.71
N GLY A 71 -7.39 -1.74 -0.91
CA GLY A 71 -8.82 -1.88 -1.26
C GLY A 71 -9.54 -0.70 -1.95
N ILE A 72 -8.94 0.49 -2.06
CA ILE A 72 -9.72 1.71 -2.44
C ILE A 72 -9.36 2.29 -3.82
N TYR A 73 -8.24 1.90 -4.44
CA TYR A 73 -7.81 2.52 -5.70
C TYR A 73 -8.13 1.73 -6.98
N SER A 74 -8.78 0.56 -6.91
CA SER A 74 -9.18 -0.18 -8.12
C SER A 74 -10.32 0.47 -8.92
N THR A 75 -11.01 1.47 -8.36
CA THR A 75 -12.14 2.15 -9.02
C THR A 75 -11.85 3.55 -9.59
N ALA A 76 -10.60 4.03 -9.55
CA ALA A 76 -10.28 5.41 -9.94
C ALA A 76 -9.24 5.54 -11.08
N ILE A 77 -9.05 4.53 -11.92
CA ILE A 77 -8.10 4.59 -13.04
C ILE A 77 -8.67 5.31 -14.29
N SER A 78 -9.95 5.69 -14.30
CA SER A 78 -10.58 6.27 -15.51
C SER A 78 -10.44 7.79 -15.67
N SER A 79 -9.79 8.53 -14.76
CA SER A 79 -9.60 9.98 -14.95
C SER A 79 -8.53 10.56 -14.04
N PHE A 80 -7.29 10.70 -14.53
CA PHE A 80 -6.32 11.57 -13.86
C PHE A 80 -5.65 12.53 -14.84
N HIS A 81 -6.15 13.76 -14.82
CA HIS A 81 -5.39 14.94 -15.18
C HIS A 81 -4.17 15.07 -14.23
N TYR A 82 -3.03 15.37 -14.83
CA TYR A 82 -1.77 15.74 -14.19
C TYR A 82 -1.94 16.53 -12.88
N SER A 83 -1.72 15.88 -11.73
CA SER A 83 -1.38 16.56 -10.48
C SER A 83 -0.34 15.74 -9.70
N HIS A 84 0.68 16.43 -9.18
CA HIS A 84 1.96 15.92 -8.69
C HIS A 84 1.91 15.18 -7.33
N HIS A 85 0.96 14.26 -7.12
CA HIS A 85 0.93 13.40 -5.93
C HIS A 85 0.94 11.93 -6.37
N PHE A 86 2.14 11.40 -6.58
CA PHE A 86 2.36 9.98 -6.87
C PHE A 86 2.69 9.26 -5.56
N ASP A 87 1.75 8.44 -5.08
CA ASP A 87 1.95 7.55 -3.95
C ASP A 87 2.88 6.39 -4.33
N LEU A 88 3.82 6.06 -3.45
CA LEU A 88 4.95 5.16 -3.72
C LEU A 88 4.56 3.70 -3.96
N LEU A 89 3.51 3.23 -3.29
CA LEU A 89 2.92 1.91 -3.56
C LEU A 89 2.30 1.87 -4.96
N VAL A 90 1.85 3.00 -5.50
CA VAL A 90 1.22 3.09 -6.83
C VAL A 90 2.25 2.85 -7.94
N ALA A 91 3.50 3.33 -7.81
CA ALA A 91 4.50 3.12 -8.85
C ALA A 91 4.96 1.64 -8.96
N VAL A 92 5.19 0.99 -7.82
CA VAL A 92 5.59 -0.43 -7.79
C VAL A 92 4.43 -1.33 -8.20
N SER A 93 3.23 -1.10 -7.65
CA SER A 93 2.04 -1.87 -8.02
C SER A 93 1.64 -1.65 -9.48
N ALA A 94 1.70 -0.42 -10.00
CA ALA A 94 1.41 -0.17 -11.41
C ALA A 94 2.41 -0.88 -12.35
N LEU A 95 3.70 -0.91 -11.99
CA LEU A 95 4.69 -1.66 -12.77
C LEU A 95 4.40 -3.17 -12.72
N ASP A 96 4.02 -3.68 -11.55
CA ASP A 96 3.69 -5.08 -11.35
C ASP A 96 2.42 -5.48 -12.12
N GLU A 97 1.33 -4.73 -11.98
CA GLU A 97 0.06 -4.93 -12.69
C GLU A 97 0.25 -4.85 -14.21
N CYS A 98 1.00 -3.87 -14.71
CA CYS A 98 1.31 -3.78 -16.14
C CYS A 98 2.15 -4.97 -16.63
N THR A 99 3.06 -5.47 -15.78
CA THR A 99 3.88 -6.65 -16.09
C THR A 99 3.02 -7.90 -16.17
N ILE A 100 2.09 -8.10 -15.21
CA ILE A 100 1.12 -9.20 -15.21
C ILE A 100 0.27 -9.15 -16.48
N ALA A 101 -0.33 -7.99 -16.77
CA ALA A 101 -1.19 -7.80 -17.94
C ALA A 101 -0.44 -8.08 -19.26
N LEU A 102 0.82 -7.67 -19.37
CA LEU A 102 1.65 -7.97 -20.54
C LEU A 102 1.93 -9.47 -20.67
N GLN A 103 2.23 -10.15 -19.56
CA GLN A 103 2.53 -11.57 -19.56
C GLN A 103 1.29 -12.42 -19.90
N GLU A 104 0.08 -11.97 -19.57
CA GLU A 104 -1.16 -12.67 -19.92
C GLU A 104 -1.45 -12.71 -21.43
N LEU A 105 -0.93 -11.74 -22.18
CA LEU A 105 -1.08 -11.69 -23.63
C LEU A 105 -0.35 -12.84 -24.34
N GLY A 106 -0.90 -13.26 -25.47
CA GLY A 106 -0.36 -14.36 -26.27
C GLY A 106 0.83 -13.94 -27.12
N LYS A 107 1.66 -14.91 -27.52
CA LYS A 107 2.77 -14.67 -28.47
C LYS A 107 2.29 -14.01 -29.77
N ALA A 108 1.13 -14.44 -30.26
CA ALA A 108 0.54 -13.93 -31.51
C ALA A 108 0.29 -12.42 -31.45
N ASP A 109 -0.10 -11.87 -30.29
CA ASP A 109 -0.44 -10.46 -30.14
C ASP A 109 0.75 -9.52 -30.35
N PHE A 110 1.97 -10.01 -30.13
CA PHE A 110 3.21 -9.27 -30.36
C PHE A 110 3.85 -9.55 -31.71
N VAL A 111 3.76 -10.81 -32.19
CA VAL A 111 4.48 -11.27 -33.38
C VAL A 111 3.68 -11.02 -34.67
N GLN A 112 2.36 -11.20 -34.68
CA GLN A 112 1.54 -10.98 -35.89
C GLN A 112 1.72 -9.55 -36.48
N PRO A 113 1.83 -8.48 -35.68
CA PRO A 113 2.13 -7.15 -36.20
C PRO A 113 3.46 -7.01 -36.97
N LEU A 114 4.41 -7.93 -36.77
CA LEU A 114 5.69 -7.92 -37.50
C LEU A 114 5.54 -8.39 -38.95
N ASP A 115 4.50 -9.18 -39.23
CA ASP A 115 4.21 -9.72 -40.57
C ASP A 115 3.44 -8.73 -41.44
N TRP A 116 3.10 -7.54 -40.92
CA TRP A 116 2.38 -6.53 -41.67
C TRP A 116 3.29 -5.80 -42.65
N ASP A 117 2.79 -5.54 -43.87
CA ASP A 117 3.55 -4.88 -44.94
C ASP A 117 3.86 -3.39 -44.66
N PHE A 118 3.29 -2.81 -43.60
CA PHE A 118 3.42 -1.41 -43.25
C PHE A 118 4.02 -1.22 -41.87
N LEU A 119 4.79 -0.13 -41.72
CA LEU A 119 5.35 0.25 -40.43
C LEU A 119 4.25 0.73 -39.48
N PRO A 120 4.39 0.45 -38.17
CA PRO A 120 3.47 0.95 -37.18
C PRO A 120 3.61 2.46 -36.97
N SER A 121 2.67 3.04 -36.22
CA SER A 121 2.67 4.48 -35.93
C SER A 121 3.93 4.93 -35.20
N SER A 122 4.25 6.22 -35.29
CA SER A 122 5.38 6.82 -34.58
C SER A 122 5.33 6.59 -33.06
N ALA A 123 4.12 6.54 -32.48
CA ALA A 123 3.92 6.28 -31.06
C ALA A 123 4.25 4.84 -30.65
N VAL A 124 3.88 3.85 -31.47
CA VAL A 124 4.28 2.45 -31.27
C VAL A 124 5.80 2.30 -31.40
N LEU A 125 6.41 2.93 -32.42
CA LEU A 125 7.86 2.90 -32.61
C LEU A 125 8.62 3.56 -31.47
N ALA A 126 8.10 4.66 -30.92
CA ALA A 126 8.66 5.33 -29.75
C ALA A 126 8.60 4.41 -28.52
N THR A 127 7.46 3.73 -28.31
CA THR A 127 7.28 2.77 -27.22
C THR A 127 8.31 1.63 -27.32
N VAL A 128 8.46 1.03 -28.51
CA VAL A 128 9.47 -0.01 -28.78
C VAL A 128 10.89 0.46 -28.48
N ARG A 129 11.25 1.69 -28.91
CA ARG A 129 12.57 2.27 -28.60
C ARG A 129 12.78 2.41 -27.09
N CYS A 130 11.77 2.86 -26.36
CA CYS A 130 11.84 2.94 -24.90
C CYS A 130 12.10 1.56 -24.27
N VAL A 131 11.39 0.52 -24.72
CA VAL A 131 11.58 -0.85 -24.21
C VAL A 131 13.00 -1.36 -24.49
N LEU A 132 13.51 -1.18 -25.71
CA LEU A 132 14.87 -1.59 -26.05
C LEU A 132 15.91 -0.88 -25.16
N LEU A 133 15.78 0.43 -24.97
CA LEU A 133 16.67 1.21 -24.09
C LEU A 133 16.57 0.77 -22.62
N LEU A 134 15.37 0.45 -22.14
CA LEU A 134 15.14 -0.08 -20.79
C LEU A 134 15.84 -1.43 -20.57
N PHE A 135 16.14 -2.18 -21.63
CA PHE A 135 16.95 -3.42 -21.57
C PHE A 135 18.36 -3.25 -22.15
N ASN A 136 18.87 -2.01 -22.15
CA ASN A 136 20.23 -1.66 -22.59
C ASN A 136 20.55 -1.99 -24.06
N LEU A 137 19.55 -1.93 -24.93
CA LEU A 137 19.70 -2.05 -26.38
C LEU A 137 19.50 -0.69 -27.03
N ASP A 138 20.60 0.00 -27.31
CA ASP A 138 20.55 1.30 -27.98
C ASP A 138 20.43 1.12 -29.50
N ALA A 139 19.27 1.49 -30.05
CA ALA A 139 19.03 1.52 -31.49
C ALA A 139 19.66 2.75 -32.18
N GLY A 140 20.18 3.71 -31.42
CA GLY A 140 20.81 4.93 -31.93
C GLY A 140 19.96 5.67 -32.97
N LYS A 141 20.60 5.99 -34.10
CA LYS A 141 19.95 6.66 -35.26
C LYS A 141 19.36 5.68 -36.28
N ALA A 142 19.12 4.41 -35.90
CA ALA A 142 18.51 3.45 -36.80
C ALA A 142 17.17 3.96 -37.36
N SER A 143 16.89 3.64 -38.62
CA SER A 143 15.64 4.01 -39.27
C SER A 143 14.46 3.27 -38.62
N PRO A 144 13.23 3.80 -38.70
CA PRO A 144 12.02 3.13 -38.22
C PRO A 144 11.90 1.66 -38.66
N ALA A 145 12.24 1.36 -39.91
CA ALA A 145 12.20 0.01 -40.45
C ALA A 145 13.23 -0.93 -39.79
N VAL A 146 14.45 -0.45 -39.56
CA VAL A 146 15.50 -1.24 -38.90
C VAL A 146 15.15 -1.49 -37.43
N VAL A 147 14.55 -0.50 -36.76
CA VAL A 147 14.09 -0.66 -35.38
C VAL A 147 12.98 -1.71 -35.29
N TRP A 148 11.99 -1.66 -36.18
CA TRP A 148 10.83 -2.55 -36.13
C TRP A 148 11.15 -3.97 -36.63
N SER A 149 11.57 -4.10 -37.89
CA SER A 149 11.74 -5.40 -38.56
C SER A 149 13.09 -6.06 -38.24
N GLY A 150 14.06 -5.32 -37.70
CA GLY A 150 15.37 -5.84 -37.33
C GLY A 150 15.50 -6.05 -35.82
N LEU A 151 15.68 -4.95 -35.09
CA LEU A 151 16.02 -4.98 -33.67
C LEU A 151 14.87 -5.50 -32.80
N TRP A 152 13.68 -4.93 -32.97
CA TRP A 152 12.50 -5.31 -32.20
C TRP A 152 12.06 -6.73 -32.54
N ALA A 153 11.92 -7.07 -33.82
CA ALA A 153 11.55 -8.43 -34.24
C ALA A 153 12.47 -9.51 -33.65
N ALA A 154 13.79 -9.33 -33.73
CA ALA A 154 14.74 -10.29 -33.17
C ALA A 154 14.66 -10.37 -31.64
N TRP A 155 14.50 -9.22 -30.98
CA TRP A 155 14.45 -9.17 -29.52
C TRP A 155 13.14 -9.74 -28.96
N ILE A 156 11.99 -9.36 -29.53
CA ILE A 156 10.67 -9.73 -29.00
C ILE A 156 10.40 -11.23 -29.22
N VAL A 157 10.78 -11.78 -30.37
CA VAL A 157 10.64 -13.23 -30.63
C VAL A 157 11.48 -14.03 -29.65
N LYS A 158 12.75 -13.65 -29.45
CA LYS A 158 13.63 -14.31 -28.49
C LYS A 158 13.04 -14.28 -27.07
N ASN A 159 12.59 -13.13 -26.60
CA ASN A 159 12.10 -12.97 -25.22
C ASN A 159 10.73 -13.62 -24.96
N ILE A 160 9.84 -13.61 -25.95
CA ILE A 160 8.54 -14.28 -25.82
C ILE A 160 8.71 -15.80 -25.88
N ASP A 161 9.53 -16.32 -26.79
CA ASP A 161 9.77 -17.76 -26.89
C ASP A 161 10.45 -18.32 -25.64
N THR A 162 11.36 -17.56 -25.04
CA THR A 162 11.96 -17.95 -23.76
C THR A 162 10.95 -18.02 -22.62
N HIS A 163 9.94 -17.14 -22.62
CA HIS A 163 8.91 -17.10 -21.59
C HIS A 163 7.79 -18.13 -21.79
N VAL A 164 7.40 -18.42 -23.04
CA VAL A 164 6.35 -19.39 -23.37
C VAL A 164 6.89 -20.83 -23.37
N GLY A 165 8.15 -21.02 -23.77
CA GLY A 165 8.76 -22.33 -23.96
C GLY A 165 9.42 -22.95 -22.72
N GLY A 166 9.58 -22.20 -21.63
CA GLY A 166 10.08 -22.72 -20.34
C GLY A 166 11.38 -23.52 -20.43
N TRP A 167 12.39 -23.03 -21.17
CA TRP A 167 13.67 -23.72 -21.28
C TRP A 167 14.46 -23.61 -19.95
N GLU A 168 15.03 -24.73 -19.50
CA GLU A 168 15.91 -24.80 -18.33
C GLU A 168 17.24 -24.11 -18.63
N TRP A 169 17.30 -22.79 -18.42
CA TRP A 169 18.54 -22.04 -18.58
C TRP A 169 19.48 -22.29 -17.41
N LEU A 170 20.76 -22.58 -17.69
CA LEU A 170 21.80 -22.51 -16.68
C LEU A 170 22.00 -21.04 -16.25
N PRO A 171 22.32 -20.74 -14.98
CA PRO A 171 22.37 -19.38 -14.42
C PRO A 171 23.14 -18.29 -15.20
N PRO A 172 24.18 -18.57 -16.03
CA PRO A 172 24.81 -17.53 -16.84
C PRO A 172 24.15 -17.30 -18.23
N GLN A 173 23.17 -18.09 -18.65
CA GLN A 173 22.51 -17.99 -19.96
C GLN A 173 21.05 -17.58 -19.89
N GLU A 174 20.56 -17.23 -18.71
CA GLU A 174 19.17 -16.84 -18.49
C GLU A 174 18.85 -15.56 -19.30
N PRO A 175 17.83 -15.58 -20.16
CA PRO A 175 17.46 -14.43 -20.96
C PRO A 175 16.97 -13.31 -20.05
N VAL A 176 17.61 -12.13 -20.15
CA VAL A 176 17.13 -10.90 -19.52
C VAL A 176 16.21 -10.19 -20.51
N GLY A 177 14.96 -9.99 -20.14
CA GLY A 177 14.04 -9.17 -20.91
C GLY A 177 12.63 -9.11 -20.34
N LEU A 178 11.74 -8.46 -21.10
CA LEU A 178 10.43 -8.02 -20.62
C LEU A 178 9.60 -9.11 -19.94
N PHE A 179 9.65 -10.33 -20.45
CA PHE A 179 8.81 -11.42 -19.96
C PHE A 179 9.51 -12.32 -18.94
N THR A 180 10.83 -12.30 -18.88
CA THR A 180 11.64 -13.20 -18.02
C THR A 180 12.20 -12.47 -16.80
N LYS A 181 12.64 -11.21 -16.96
CA LYS A 181 13.16 -10.36 -15.89
C LYS A 181 12.66 -8.91 -16.06
N PRO A 182 11.34 -8.68 -15.93
CA PRO A 182 10.70 -7.37 -16.19
C PRO A 182 11.24 -6.23 -15.34
N TYR A 183 11.81 -6.53 -14.17
CA TYR A 183 12.30 -5.51 -13.23
C TYR A 183 13.82 -5.26 -13.33
N GLU A 184 14.56 -6.04 -14.12
CA GLU A 184 16.00 -5.85 -14.38
C GLU A 184 16.24 -4.77 -15.44
N LEU A 185 15.79 -3.56 -15.13
CA LEU A 185 15.80 -2.43 -16.04
C LEU A 185 17.14 -1.67 -15.98
N CYS A 186 17.62 -1.27 -17.15
CA CYS A 186 18.80 -0.44 -17.33
C CYS A 186 18.54 1.00 -16.91
N THR A 187 19.38 1.52 -16.01
CA THR A 187 19.28 2.90 -15.52
C THR A 187 20.03 3.92 -16.38
N VAL A 188 20.97 3.46 -17.21
CA VAL A 188 21.88 4.30 -18.01
C VAL A 188 21.12 5.20 -18.98
N HIS A 189 20.05 4.68 -19.59
CA HIS A 189 19.30 5.36 -20.65
C HIS A 189 18.08 6.13 -20.14
N LEU A 190 17.87 6.26 -18.82
CA LEU A 190 16.64 6.84 -18.25
C LEU A 190 16.32 8.23 -18.83
N ARG A 191 17.31 9.11 -18.97
CA ARG A 191 17.10 10.45 -19.54
C ARG A 191 16.66 10.41 -21.01
N ALA A 192 17.21 9.49 -21.80
CA ALA A 192 16.83 9.30 -23.19
C ALA A 192 15.39 8.78 -23.30
N VAL A 193 15.05 7.78 -22.47
CA VAL A 193 13.69 7.25 -22.36
C VAL A 193 12.71 8.34 -21.93
N GLN A 194 13.00 9.11 -20.88
CA GLN A 194 12.17 10.25 -20.44
C GLN A 194 11.96 11.30 -21.55
N THR A 195 12.96 11.50 -22.42
CA THR A 195 12.86 12.44 -23.54
C THR A 195 11.95 11.91 -24.65
N ILE A 196 12.07 10.61 -24.99
CA ILE A 196 11.20 9.95 -25.97
C ILE A 196 9.77 9.81 -25.42
N HIS A 197 9.66 9.57 -24.12
CA HIS A 197 8.43 9.40 -23.35
C HIS A 197 7.69 10.72 -23.06
N ARG A 198 8.23 11.89 -23.43
CA ARG A 198 7.57 13.17 -23.17
C ARG A 198 6.24 13.32 -23.95
N PRO A 199 5.34 14.21 -23.48
CA PRO A 199 3.94 14.28 -23.91
C PRO A 199 3.70 14.38 -25.42
N ALA A 200 4.63 14.91 -26.22
CA ALA A 200 4.42 15.07 -27.66
C ALA A 200 4.29 13.75 -28.44
N MET A 201 4.83 12.63 -27.95
CA MET A 201 4.72 11.31 -28.59
C MET A 201 3.68 10.39 -27.93
N TYR A 202 3.36 10.63 -26.65
CA TYR A 202 2.35 9.90 -25.86
C TYR A 202 0.98 10.59 -25.82
N ALA A 203 0.84 11.73 -26.52
CA ALA A 203 -0.43 12.46 -26.68
C ALA A 203 -1.48 11.70 -27.53
N VAL A 204 -1.13 10.54 -28.09
CA VAL A 204 -2.06 9.69 -28.83
C VAL A 204 -2.96 8.99 -27.82
N ALA A 205 -4.21 9.42 -27.77
CA ALA A 205 -5.23 8.93 -26.86
C ALA A 205 -5.49 7.43 -27.05
N ASP A 206 -5.96 6.76 -26.00
CA ASP A 206 -6.15 5.31 -25.96
C ASP A 206 -7.14 4.79 -27.00
N ASP A 207 -8.06 5.66 -27.44
CA ASP A 207 -9.05 5.40 -28.47
C ASP A 207 -8.52 5.54 -29.90
N ASP A 208 -7.26 5.94 -30.09
CA ASP A 208 -6.66 6.07 -31.41
C ASP A 208 -6.60 4.73 -32.16
N PRO A 209 -6.92 4.70 -33.47
CA PRO A 209 -6.92 3.48 -34.27
C PRO A 209 -5.58 2.72 -34.28
N SER A 210 -4.46 3.40 -34.05
CA SER A 210 -3.15 2.74 -34.00
C SER A 210 -3.01 1.80 -32.80
N TRP A 211 -3.60 2.15 -31.66
CA TRP A 211 -3.63 1.31 -30.46
C TRP A 211 -4.70 0.22 -30.52
N GLN A 212 -5.87 0.54 -31.07
CA GLN A 212 -6.96 -0.43 -31.22
C GLN A 212 -6.55 -1.65 -32.07
N ARG A 213 -5.69 -1.44 -33.08
CA ARG A 213 -5.16 -2.52 -33.93
C ARG A 213 -4.00 -3.29 -33.27
N MET A 214 -3.35 -2.71 -32.27
CA MET A 214 -2.18 -3.26 -31.61
C MET A 214 -2.34 -3.20 -30.07
N PRO A 215 -3.33 -3.91 -29.49
CA PRO A 215 -3.66 -3.80 -28.06
C PRO A 215 -2.48 -4.22 -27.16
N ALA A 216 -1.66 -5.18 -27.59
CA ALA A 216 -0.46 -5.57 -26.86
C ALA A 216 0.57 -4.43 -26.74
N TYR A 217 0.67 -3.58 -27.77
CA TYR A 217 1.58 -2.44 -27.78
C TYR A 217 1.02 -1.26 -26.98
N LEU A 218 -0.30 -1.16 -26.82
CA LEU A 218 -0.93 -0.27 -25.85
C LEU A 218 -0.60 -0.68 -24.41
N CYS A 219 -0.69 -1.97 -24.09
CA CYS A 219 -0.23 -2.49 -22.79
C CYS A 219 1.27 -2.23 -22.57
N LEU A 220 2.07 -2.40 -23.62
CA LEU A 220 3.51 -2.13 -23.58
C LEU A 220 3.80 -0.65 -23.31
N ARG A 221 3.02 0.25 -23.90
CA ARG A 221 3.10 1.70 -23.64
C ARG A 221 2.85 1.99 -22.16
N ASN A 222 1.79 1.43 -21.58
CA ASN A 222 1.44 1.62 -20.16
C ASN A 222 2.54 1.07 -19.24
N TRP A 223 3.11 -0.09 -19.59
CA TRP A 223 4.25 -0.64 -18.87
C TRP A 223 5.48 0.26 -18.92
N VAL A 224 5.82 0.85 -20.08
CA VAL A 224 6.94 1.81 -20.19
C VAL A 224 6.72 3.00 -19.26
N VAL A 225 5.49 3.53 -19.19
CA VAL A 225 5.15 4.64 -18.28
C VAL A 225 5.46 4.25 -16.83
N ALA A 226 4.97 3.08 -16.40
CA ALA A 226 5.19 2.58 -15.06
C ALA A 226 6.68 2.29 -14.78
N ALA A 227 7.41 1.74 -15.76
CA ALA A 227 8.83 1.43 -15.66
C ALA A 227 9.69 2.70 -15.50
N VAL A 228 9.38 3.75 -16.26
CA VAL A 228 10.05 5.06 -16.14
C VAL A 228 9.77 5.68 -14.78
N ALA A 229 8.52 5.65 -14.30
CA ALA A 229 8.16 6.16 -12.99
C ALA A 229 8.88 5.41 -11.86
N TYR A 230 8.96 4.07 -11.96
CA TYR A 230 9.69 3.23 -11.01
C TYR A 230 11.20 3.52 -11.01
N LEU A 231 11.83 3.66 -12.18
CA LEU A 231 13.26 3.99 -12.28
C LEU A 231 13.57 5.39 -11.76
N ASP A 232 12.74 6.37 -12.09
CA ASP A 232 12.85 7.74 -11.59
C ASP A 232 12.76 7.77 -10.06
N MET A 233 11.77 7.06 -9.51
CA MET A 233 11.64 6.84 -8.07
C MET A 233 12.91 6.20 -7.47
N LYS A 234 13.39 5.11 -8.06
CA LYS A 234 14.54 4.33 -7.54
C LYS A 234 15.85 5.10 -7.58
N ILE A 235 16.07 5.96 -8.57
CA ILE A 235 17.34 6.65 -8.79
C ILE A 235 17.36 8.05 -8.17
N HIS A 236 16.25 8.79 -8.30
CA HIS A 236 16.21 10.20 -7.92
C HIS A 236 15.44 10.42 -6.61
N CYS A 237 14.42 9.61 -6.33
CA CYS A 237 13.54 9.86 -5.19
C CYS A 237 13.91 9.08 -3.92
N ILE A 238 14.28 7.80 -4.00
CA ILE A 238 14.61 6.97 -2.82
C ILE A 238 16.02 7.23 -2.26
N PRO A 239 17.11 7.31 -3.06
CA PRO A 239 18.47 7.40 -2.52
C PRO A 239 18.74 8.62 -1.63
N PRO A 240 18.19 9.81 -1.92
CA PRO A 240 18.36 10.98 -1.04
C PRO A 240 17.47 10.93 0.22
N PHE A 241 16.61 9.92 0.37
CA PHE A 241 15.66 9.85 1.48
C PHE A 241 16.29 9.25 2.75
N PRO A 242 16.07 9.84 3.94
CA PRO A 242 16.44 9.23 5.21
C PRO A 242 15.72 7.88 5.34
N LEU A 243 16.43 6.78 5.65
CA LEU A 243 15.93 5.39 5.65
C LEU A 243 15.76 4.74 4.27
N HIS A 244 16.46 5.21 3.24
CA HIS A 244 16.45 4.59 1.89
C HIS A 244 16.59 3.05 1.91
N GLY A 245 17.38 2.47 2.82
CA GLY A 245 17.53 1.01 2.92
C GLY A 245 16.23 0.27 3.28
N TYR A 246 15.44 0.81 4.22
CA TYR A 246 14.14 0.25 4.58
C TYR A 246 13.13 0.45 3.44
N VAL A 247 13.04 1.67 2.89
CA VAL A 247 12.12 1.98 1.79
C VAL A 247 12.42 1.11 0.58
N THR A 248 13.70 0.97 0.19
CA THR A 248 14.11 0.11 -0.93
C THR A 248 13.70 -1.34 -0.72
N SER A 249 13.73 -1.86 0.52
CA SER A 249 13.33 -3.23 0.81
C SER A 249 11.83 -3.46 0.67
N VAL A 250 11.01 -2.47 1.06
CA VAL A 250 9.53 -2.54 0.99
C VAL A 250 9.02 -2.23 -0.42
N THR A 251 9.76 -1.42 -1.19
CA THR A 251 9.42 -1.07 -2.58
C THR A 251 10.11 -1.93 -3.62
N ALA A 252 10.77 -3.01 -3.20
CA ALA A 252 11.38 -3.93 -4.14
C ALA A 252 10.28 -4.67 -4.91
N PRO A 253 10.32 -4.68 -6.25
CA PRO A 253 9.44 -5.53 -7.03
C PRO A 253 9.71 -7.02 -6.70
N PRO A 254 8.75 -7.91 -6.99
CA PRO A 254 8.91 -9.34 -6.71
C PRO A 254 10.18 -9.89 -7.36
N LYS A 255 10.85 -10.82 -6.65
CA LYS A 255 12.13 -11.41 -7.08
C LYS A 255 12.01 -12.32 -8.31
N ARG A 256 10.80 -12.80 -8.64
CA ARG A 256 10.50 -13.71 -9.74
C ARG A 256 9.33 -13.18 -10.55
N THR A 257 9.19 -13.66 -11.79
CA THR A 257 8.07 -13.25 -12.65
C THR A 257 6.74 -13.83 -12.19
N PRO A 258 5.62 -13.11 -12.43
CA PRO A 258 4.29 -13.61 -12.09
C PRO A 258 3.92 -14.99 -12.67
N LYS A 259 4.45 -15.38 -13.85
CA LYS A 259 4.23 -16.73 -14.42
C LYS A 259 5.08 -17.83 -13.80
N GLU A 260 6.24 -17.49 -13.26
CA GLU A 260 7.12 -18.42 -12.54
C GLU A 260 6.81 -18.51 -11.04
N ASN A 261 5.81 -17.75 -10.57
CA ASN A 261 5.40 -17.72 -9.17
C ASN A 261 5.42 -19.12 -8.56
N VAL A 262 6.34 -19.26 -7.61
CA VAL A 262 6.57 -20.52 -6.93
C VAL A 262 5.54 -20.68 -5.85
N TRP A 263 5.21 -19.60 -5.14
CA TRP A 263 4.26 -19.64 -4.05
C TRP A 263 2.93 -19.00 -4.43
N PHE A 264 1.84 -19.65 -4.03
CA PHE A 264 0.47 -19.15 -4.11
C PHE A 264 -0.12 -19.09 -2.70
N THR A 265 -1.04 -18.17 -2.46
CA THR A 265 -1.78 -18.12 -1.20
C THR A 265 -3.28 -18.08 -1.42
N ALA A 266 -4.00 -18.88 -0.64
CA ALA A 266 -5.46 -18.91 -0.64
C ALA A 266 -5.94 -18.97 0.81
N LEU A 267 -7.19 -18.57 1.05
CA LEU A 267 -7.82 -18.72 2.36
C LEU A 267 -8.69 -19.98 2.32
N THR A 268 -8.72 -20.73 3.42
CA THR A 268 -9.76 -21.75 3.63
C THR A 268 -11.12 -21.08 3.86
N ASP A 269 -12.19 -21.89 3.82
CA ASP A 269 -13.54 -21.46 4.20
C ASP A 269 -13.58 -20.88 5.63
N ASP A 270 -12.70 -21.35 6.51
CA ASP A 270 -12.52 -20.88 7.89
C ASP A 270 -11.54 -19.69 8.01
N HIS A 271 -11.20 -19.03 6.89
CA HIS A 271 -10.30 -17.86 6.83
C HIS A 271 -8.85 -18.11 7.29
N VAL A 272 -8.40 -19.37 7.30
CA VAL A 272 -7.01 -19.72 7.60
C VAL A 272 -6.18 -19.63 6.32
N PRO A 273 -5.05 -18.89 6.30
CA PRO A 273 -4.21 -18.78 5.12
C PRO A 273 -3.45 -20.08 4.84
N LEU A 274 -3.46 -20.49 3.57
CA LEU A 274 -2.70 -21.58 3.00
C LEU A 274 -1.62 -21.02 2.08
N TYR A 275 -0.45 -21.66 2.07
CA TYR A 275 0.67 -21.33 1.19
C TYR A 275 1.07 -22.56 0.40
N PHE A 276 1.03 -22.47 -0.92
CA PHE A 276 1.30 -23.58 -1.82
C PHE A 276 2.51 -23.32 -2.69
N ASN A 277 3.47 -24.24 -2.68
CA ASN A 277 4.61 -24.21 -3.55
C ASN A 277 4.31 -25.01 -4.83
N ARG A 278 4.17 -24.34 -5.96
CA ARG A 278 3.92 -24.95 -7.28
C ARG A 278 5.05 -25.86 -7.75
N HIS A 279 6.31 -25.54 -7.40
CA HIS A 279 7.48 -26.30 -7.83
C HIS A 279 7.66 -27.57 -7.00
N LEU A 280 7.62 -27.42 -5.67
CA LEU A 280 7.77 -28.54 -4.74
C LEU A 280 6.48 -29.36 -4.59
N LYS A 281 5.34 -28.82 -5.05
CA LYS A 281 4.00 -29.39 -4.84
C LYS A 281 3.75 -29.66 -3.36
N THR A 282 4.08 -28.67 -2.52
CA THR A 282 3.90 -28.74 -1.07
C THR A 282 2.96 -27.65 -0.59
N LEU A 283 2.21 -27.97 0.46
CA LEU A 283 1.26 -27.06 1.10
C LEU A 283 1.71 -26.83 2.55
N THR A 284 1.76 -25.56 2.97
CA THR A 284 2.12 -25.17 4.34
C THR A 284 1.14 -24.14 4.87
N LEU A 285 0.94 -24.11 6.19
CA LEU A 285 0.11 -23.11 6.87
C LEU A 285 0.92 -21.89 7.32
N ASP A 286 2.24 -22.05 7.47
CA ASP A 286 3.14 -20.95 7.80
C ASP A 286 3.60 -20.23 6.55
N ARG A 287 3.63 -18.90 6.64
CA ARG A 287 4.14 -18.05 5.57
C ARG A 287 5.63 -18.32 5.38
N PRO A 288 6.06 -18.79 4.19
CA PRO A 288 7.46 -19.08 3.96
C PRO A 288 8.29 -17.79 3.92
N VAL A 289 9.57 -17.89 4.29
CA VAL A 289 10.50 -16.75 4.37
C VAL A 289 10.70 -16.07 3.01
N GLU A 290 10.66 -16.86 1.94
CA GLU A 290 10.80 -16.39 0.55
C GLU A 290 9.45 -16.26 -0.16
N PHE A 291 8.36 -16.02 0.58
CA PHE A 291 7.03 -15.89 -0.02
C PHE A 291 6.93 -14.67 -0.94
N ASP A 292 6.78 -14.93 -2.24
CA ASP A 292 6.60 -13.94 -3.31
C ASP A 292 5.16 -13.86 -3.84
N GLY A 293 4.30 -14.80 -3.44
CA GLY A 293 2.92 -14.97 -3.93
C GLY A 293 1.86 -14.01 -3.39
N ALA A 294 2.23 -12.91 -2.72
CA ALA A 294 1.29 -12.11 -1.93
C ALA A 294 0.21 -11.38 -2.74
N ASN A 295 0.56 -10.93 -3.95
CA ASN A 295 -0.33 -10.15 -4.83
C ASN A 295 -0.72 -10.93 -6.09
N VAL A 296 -0.53 -12.25 -6.06
CA VAL A 296 -0.71 -13.10 -7.23
C VAL A 296 -2.14 -13.61 -7.25
N VAL A 297 -2.86 -13.35 -8.35
CA VAL A 297 -4.17 -13.96 -8.56
C VAL A 297 -3.97 -15.47 -8.70
N VAL A 298 -4.50 -16.23 -7.74
CA VAL A 298 -4.38 -17.69 -7.77
C VAL A 298 -5.30 -18.25 -8.84
N PRO A 299 -4.77 -19.00 -9.84
CA PRO A 299 -5.61 -19.67 -10.81
C PRO A 299 -6.51 -20.70 -10.13
N ARG A 300 -7.77 -20.81 -10.57
CA ARG A 300 -8.75 -21.77 -10.02
C ARG A 300 -8.26 -23.22 -10.00
N THR A 301 -7.39 -23.60 -10.96
CA THR A 301 -6.78 -24.94 -11.01
C THR A 301 -5.78 -25.17 -9.88
N ILE A 302 -5.01 -24.13 -9.50
CA ILE A 302 -4.10 -24.18 -8.36
C ILE A 302 -4.90 -24.17 -7.06
N GLU A 303 -5.91 -23.33 -6.96
CA GLU A 303 -6.82 -23.30 -5.80
C GLU A 303 -7.48 -24.67 -5.57
N ALA A 304 -7.98 -25.32 -6.62
CA ALA A 304 -8.52 -26.67 -6.54
C ALA A 304 -7.46 -27.70 -6.08
N CYS A 305 -6.22 -27.61 -6.60
CA CYS A 305 -5.12 -28.47 -6.18
C CYS A 305 -4.75 -28.27 -4.70
N MET A 306 -4.75 -27.01 -4.22
CA MET A 306 -4.53 -26.69 -2.81
C MET A 306 -5.60 -27.32 -1.92
N MET A 307 -6.87 -27.23 -2.32
CA MET A 307 -7.98 -27.85 -1.59
C MET A 307 -7.91 -29.37 -1.64
N GLU A 308 -7.56 -29.97 -2.77
CA GLU A 308 -7.38 -31.42 -2.89
C GLU A 308 -6.26 -31.92 -1.97
N MET A 309 -5.13 -31.23 -1.92
CA MET A 309 -4.01 -31.55 -1.02
C MET A 309 -4.39 -31.38 0.45
N LEU A 310 -5.12 -30.32 0.79
CA LEU A 310 -5.64 -30.12 2.14
C LEU A 310 -6.60 -31.25 2.53
N MET A 311 -7.52 -31.63 1.65
CA MET A 311 -8.48 -32.70 1.91
C MET A 311 -7.81 -34.07 2.01
N GLY A 312 -6.72 -34.28 1.26
CA GLY A 312 -5.91 -35.50 1.27
C GLY A 312 -5.05 -35.67 2.52
N ASP A 313 -4.73 -34.60 3.26
CA ASP A 313 -3.86 -34.65 4.44
C ASP A 313 -4.65 -34.44 5.76
N PRO A 314 -4.92 -35.50 6.55
CA PRO A 314 -5.65 -35.39 7.80
C PRO A 314 -4.90 -34.61 8.88
N VAL A 315 -3.56 -34.59 8.85
CA VAL A 315 -2.74 -33.85 9.83
C VAL A 315 -2.87 -32.36 9.55
N LEU A 316 -2.73 -31.97 8.28
CA LEU A 316 -2.86 -30.57 7.88
C LEU A 316 -4.26 -30.01 8.20
N ARG A 317 -5.32 -30.82 8.04
CA ARG A 317 -6.68 -30.43 8.45
C ARG A 317 -6.81 -30.22 9.95
N ALA A 318 -6.24 -31.11 10.76
CA ALA A 318 -6.24 -30.93 12.21
C ALA A 318 -5.48 -29.64 12.63
N ASP A 319 -4.39 -29.32 11.94
CA ASP A 319 -3.65 -28.08 12.18
C ASP A 319 -4.43 -26.83 11.75
N VAL A 320 -5.19 -26.89 10.65
CA VAL A 320 -6.11 -25.81 10.25
C VAL A 320 -7.19 -25.61 11.32
N GLU A 321 -7.80 -26.68 11.83
CA GLU A 321 -8.79 -26.61 12.91
C GLU A 321 -8.18 -26.03 14.19
N ALA A 322 -6.95 -26.41 14.54
CA ALA A 322 -6.23 -25.87 15.70
C ALA A 322 -5.94 -24.37 15.53
N ARG A 323 -5.49 -23.93 14.35
CA ARG A 323 -5.26 -22.52 14.04
C ARG A 323 -6.55 -21.72 14.05
N ARG A 324 -7.63 -22.26 13.49
CA ARG A 324 -8.96 -21.65 13.58
C ARG A 324 -9.38 -21.45 15.03
N ALA A 325 -9.27 -22.50 15.86
CA ALA A 325 -9.60 -22.39 17.28
C ALA A 325 -8.73 -21.36 18.01
N GLN A 326 -7.45 -21.25 17.63
CA GLN A 326 -6.55 -20.24 18.17
C GLN A 326 -6.92 -18.83 17.71
N MET A 327 -7.29 -18.64 16.44
CA MET A 327 -7.80 -17.38 15.91
C MET A 327 -9.10 -16.96 16.60
N ASP A 328 -10.03 -17.90 16.83
CA ASP A 328 -11.24 -17.65 17.61
C ASP A 328 -10.90 -17.21 19.04
N ILE A 329 -9.92 -17.87 19.68
CA ILE A 329 -9.45 -17.50 21.03
C ILE A 329 -8.81 -16.11 21.02
N ASP A 330 -7.96 -15.79 20.05
CA ASP A 330 -7.27 -14.49 19.97
C ASP A 330 -8.25 -13.37 19.64
N GLN A 331 -9.23 -13.63 18.77
CA GLN A 331 -10.35 -12.73 18.55
C GLN A 331 -11.19 -12.56 19.83
N ASP A 332 -11.33 -13.60 20.66
CA ASP A 332 -12.01 -13.53 21.96
C ASP A 332 -11.18 -12.91 23.09
N LYS A 333 -9.84 -12.95 23.04
CA LYS A 333 -8.96 -12.25 23.99
C LYS A 333 -9.19 -10.74 23.93
N ASP A 334 -9.42 -10.23 22.72
CA ASP A 334 -9.79 -8.84 22.47
C ASP A 334 -11.29 -8.57 22.66
N ASN A 335 -12.05 -9.51 23.25
CA ASN A 335 -13.48 -9.38 23.55
C ASN A 335 -13.76 -9.64 25.04
N GLU A 336 -13.18 -8.83 25.91
CA GLU A 336 -13.46 -8.89 27.35
C GLU A 336 -14.92 -8.48 27.62
N TRP A 337 -15.67 -9.37 28.25
CA TRP A 337 -16.98 -9.06 28.82
C TRP A 337 -16.83 -8.83 30.32
N VAL A 338 -17.37 -7.71 30.80
CA VAL A 338 -17.36 -7.39 32.23
C VAL A 338 -18.69 -7.78 32.84
N GLU A 339 -18.66 -8.68 33.81
CA GLU A 339 -19.81 -9.07 34.63
C GLU A 339 -20.01 -8.07 35.77
N CYS A 340 -21.18 -7.42 35.77
CA CYS A 340 -21.61 -6.48 36.78
C CYS A 340 -22.88 -6.97 37.48
N VAL A 341 -23.13 -6.41 38.67
CA VAL A 341 -24.37 -6.61 39.42
C VAL A 341 -25.02 -5.25 39.59
N ASP A 342 -26.28 -5.13 39.18
CA ASP A 342 -27.07 -3.94 39.47
C ASP A 342 -27.36 -3.89 40.98
N ALA A 343 -26.92 -2.83 41.64
CA ALA A 343 -27.08 -2.64 43.07
C ALA A 343 -28.53 -2.48 43.51
N THR A 344 -29.44 -2.12 42.60
CA THR A 344 -30.85 -1.84 42.89
C THR A 344 -31.70 -3.10 42.84
N THR A 345 -31.45 -3.95 41.85
CA THR A 345 -32.24 -5.16 41.56
C THR A 345 -31.52 -6.46 41.93
N GLY A 346 -30.20 -6.41 42.18
CA GLY A 346 -29.36 -7.58 42.41
C GLY A 346 -29.13 -8.44 41.17
N THR A 347 -29.63 -8.02 40.00
CA THR A 347 -29.52 -8.80 38.76
C THR A 347 -28.16 -8.61 38.10
N ARG A 348 -27.62 -9.69 37.55
CA ARG A 348 -26.38 -9.65 36.77
C ARG A 348 -26.62 -9.07 35.39
N PHE A 349 -25.68 -8.29 34.91
CA PHE A 349 -25.61 -7.84 33.53
C PHE A 349 -24.16 -7.84 33.07
N TYR A 350 -23.98 -7.92 31.75
CA TYR A 350 -22.69 -8.05 31.11
C TYR A 350 -22.54 -6.91 30.13
N TYR A 351 -21.38 -6.25 30.12
CA TYR A 351 -21.09 -5.25 29.10
C TYR A 351 -19.72 -5.50 28.48
N SER A 352 -19.60 -5.24 27.19
CA SER A 352 -18.33 -5.24 26.48
C SER A 352 -18.05 -3.83 26.00
N PHE A 353 -16.94 -3.25 26.45
CA PHE A 353 -16.54 -1.90 26.06
C PHE A 353 -16.11 -1.85 24.59
N GLN A 354 -15.38 -2.88 24.12
CA GLN A 354 -14.92 -2.99 22.74
C GLN A 354 -16.09 -3.13 21.75
N ARG A 355 -17.12 -3.90 22.11
CA ARG A 355 -18.31 -4.08 21.26
C ARG A 355 -19.38 -3.00 21.44
N VAL A 356 -19.25 -2.14 22.45
CA VAL A 356 -20.27 -1.17 22.86
C VAL A 356 -21.63 -1.86 23.04
N LYS A 357 -21.64 -3.04 23.68
CA LYS A 357 -22.84 -3.87 23.87
C LYS A 357 -23.10 -4.15 25.33
N LEU A 358 -24.39 -4.21 25.66
CA LEU A 358 -24.94 -4.57 26.96
C LEU A 358 -25.80 -5.84 26.78
N ALA A 359 -25.67 -6.80 27.68
CA ALA A 359 -26.46 -8.02 27.72
C ALA A 359 -26.94 -8.31 29.14
N TYR A 360 -28.19 -8.75 29.27
CA TYR A 360 -28.80 -9.14 30.56
C TYR A 360 -28.78 -10.66 30.77
N THR A 361 -28.24 -11.40 29.79
CA THR A 361 -27.99 -12.84 29.85
C THR A 361 -26.50 -13.09 29.65
N ARG A 362 -25.98 -14.20 30.20
CA ARG A 362 -24.55 -14.51 30.13
C ARG A 362 -24.12 -14.72 28.67
N PRO A 363 -23.17 -13.91 28.14
CA PRO A 363 -22.67 -14.07 26.79
C PRO A 363 -21.96 -15.41 26.60
N ALA A 364 -22.04 -15.96 25.38
CA ALA A 364 -21.26 -17.13 24.96
C ALA A 364 -19.79 -16.75 24.71
N SER A 365 -19.14 -16.12 25.69
CA SER A 365 -17.72 -15.80 25.66
C SER A 365 -17.03 -16.49 26.83
N LYS A 366 -15.82 -17.01 26.57
CA LYS A 366 -14.97 -17.59 27.63
C LYS A 366 -14.23 -16.51 28.44
N ASN A 367 -14.18 -15.28 27.94
CA ASN A 367 -13.43 -14.16 28.51
C ASN A 367 -14.34 -13.20 29.30
N ILE A 368 -14.93 -13.70 30.39
CA ILE A 368 -15.78 -12.90 31.29
C ILE A 368 -15.01 -12.57 32.57
N VAL A 369 -14.84 -11.28 32.83
CA VAL A 369 -14.12 -10.73 33.99
C VAL A 369 -15.11 -10.07 34.94
N ILE A 370 -14.93 -10.30 36.24
CA ILE A 370 -15.78 -9.68 37.27
C ILE A 370 -15.44 -8.18 37.36
N ALA A 371 -16.46 -7.32 37.50
CA ALA A 371 -16.34 -5.86 37.54
C ALA A 371 -15.20 -5.33 38.42
N ASP A 372 -14.97 -5.91 39.60
CA ASP A 372 -13.93 -5.48 40.54
C ASP A 372 -12.50 -5.68 40.01
N LYS A 373 -12.31 -6.64 39.09
CA LYS A 373 -11.03 -6.91 38.43
C LYS A 373 -10.85 -6.11 37.14
N SER A 374 -11.93 -5.54 36.59
CA SER A 374 -11.86 -4.75 35.35
C SER A 374 -11.29 -3.35 35.61
N VAL A 375 -10.19 -3.03 34.92
CA VAL A 375 -9.55 -1.70 34.99
C VAL A 375 -10.48 -0.61 34.47
N ALA A 376 -11.17 -0.88 33.35
CA ALA A 376 -12.11 0.05 32.73
C ALA A 376 -13.27 0.38 33.69
N TYR A 377 -13.86 -0.63 34.34
CA TYR A 377 -14.93 -0.43 35.31
C TYR A 377 -14.49 0.45 36.50
N ARG A 378 -13.31 0.17 37.06
CA ARG A 378 -12.73 0.98 38.16
C ARG A 378 -12.49 2.42 37.75
N CYS A 379 -12.09 2.68 36.50
CA CYS A 379 -11.94 4.04 35.96
C CYS A 379 -13.28 4.77 35.89
N VAL A 380 -14.34 4.13 35.41
CA VAL A 380 -15.69 4.72 35.36
C VAL A 380 -16.18 5.09 36.77
N LEU A 381 -16.02 4.20 37.75
CA LEU A 381 -16.38 4.49 39.14
C LEU A 381 -15.64 5.71 39.70
N ARG A 382 -14.33 5.84 39.40
CA ARG A 382 -13.54 7.02 39.80
C ARG A 382 -14.05 8.31 39.17
N ILE A 383 -14.42 8.28 37.89
CA ILE A 383 -14.99 9.44 37.19
C ILE A 383 -16.35 9.83 37.81
N GLN A 384 -17.24 8.85 38.03
CA GLN A 384 -18.54 9.10 38.67
C GLN A 384 -18.38 9.66 40.09
N ALA A 385 -17.46 9.11 40.89
CA ALA A 385 -17.16 9.61 42.22
C ALA A 385 -16.61 11.05 42.18
N ALA A 386 -15.70 11.35 41.25
CA ALA A 386 -15.18 12.70 41.05
C ALA A 386 -16.28 13.70 40.65
N TYR A 387 -17.21 13.28 39.77
CA TYR A 387 -18.35 14.09 39.36
C TYR A 387 -19.31 14.39 40.52
N ARG A 388 -19.72 13.36 41.28
CA ARG A 388 -20.56 13.52 42.48
C ARG A 388 -19.89 14.41 43.52
N ARG A 389 -18.57 14.27 43.71
CA ARG A 389 -17.79 15.13 44.60
C ARG A 389 -17.82 16.60 44.16
N ARG A 390 -17.70 16.88 42.86
CA ARG A 390 -17.82 18.25 42.31
C ARG A 390 -19.22 18.83 42.52
N GLN A 391 -20.28 18.05 42.28
CA GLN A 391 -21.65 18.50 42.53
C GLN A 391 -21.89 18.81 44.01
N ALA A 392 -21.42 17.95 44.92
CA ALA A 392 -21.52 18.17 46.36
C ALA A 392 -20.78 19.46 46.79
N MET A 393 -19.57 19.70 46.26
CA MET A 393 -18.84 20.94 46.52
C MET A 393 -19.59 22.18 46.01
N GLN A 394 -20.17 22.12 44.81
CA GLN A 394 -20.98 23.22 44.27
C GLN A 394 -22.19 23.52 45.17
N PHE A 395 -22.89 22.48 45.63
CA PHE A 395 -24.02 22.63 46.53
C PHE A 395 -23.62 23.26 47.88
N VAL A 396 -22.51 22.81 48.47
CA VAL A 396 -21.96 23.40 49.70
C VAL A 396 -21.58 24.86 49.49
N ASN A 397 -20.94 25.19 48.36
CA ASN A 397 -20.57 26.57 48.03
C ASN A 397 -21.80 27.47 47.84
N GLN A 398 -22.85 26.97 47.18
CA GLN A 398 -24.13 27.68 47.06
C GLN A 398 -24.78 27.91 48.43
N LYS A 399 -24.81 26.89 49.31
CA LYS A 399 -25.30 27.06 50.69
C LYS A 399 -24.50 28.12 51.44
N ARG A 400 -23.15 28.06 51.40
CA ARG A 400 -22.27 29.07 52.03
C ARG A 400 -22.51 30.48 51.50
N GLN A 401 -22.74 30.64 50.19
CA GLN A 401 -23.08 31.94 49.60
C GLN A 401 -24.44 32.45 50.08
N LYS A 402 -25.47 31.58 50.17
CA LYS A 402 -26.78 31.95 50.73
C LYS A 402 -26.66 32.35 52.22
N THR A 403 -25.88 31.62 53.02
CA THR A 403 -25.64 31.95 54.43
C THR A 403 -24.88 33.27 54.61
N ARG A 404 -23.95 33.62 53.70
CA ARG A 404 -23.28 34.93 53.71
C ARG A 404 -24.20 36.11 53.40
N LYS A 405 -25.32 35.87 52.70
CA LYS A 405 -26.31 36.91 52.35
C LYS A 405 -27.45 37.04 53.37
N LEU A 406 -27.53 36.16 54.37
CA LEU A 406 -28.48 36.32 55.47
C LEU A 406 -27.96 37.39 56.44
N PRO A 407 -28.81 38.33 56.91
CA PRO A 407 -28.39 39.32 57.89
C PRO A 407 -27.93 38.59 59.15
N ARG A 408 -26.67 38.83 59.54
CA ARG A 408 -26.16 38.36 60.82
C ARG A 408 -26.82 39.22 61.90
N PHE A 409 -27.80 38.67 62.61
CA PHE A 409 -28.26 39.30 63.84
C PHE A 409 -27.12 39.26 64.85
N THR A 410 -26.50 40.41 65.08
CA THR A 410 -25.56 40.59 66.18
C THR A 410 -26.36 40.46 67.48
N SER A 411 -26.22 39.34 68.18
CA SER A 411 -26.73 39.18 69.54
C SER A 411 -25.90 40.05 70.48
N ARG A 412 -26.14 41.36 70.45
CA ARG A 412 -25.88 42.25 71.57
C ARG A 412 -27.24 42.75 72.01
N ASN A 413 -27.58 42.45 73.26
CA ASN A 413 -28.81 42.79 73.99
C ASN A 413 -29.88 41.69 74.00
N PHE A 414 -29.52 40.55 74.59
CA PHE A 414 -30.43 39.84 75.51
C PHE A 414 -29.60 39.42 76.72
N PHE A 415 -29.60 40.33 77.71
CA PHE A 415 -29.17 40.26 79.12
C PHE A 415 -27.83 39.60 79.46
#